data_AF-A0A2A3C9S5-F1
#
_entry.id   AF-A0A2A3C9S5-F1
#
_cell.length_a   1.000
_cell.length_b   1.000
_cell.length_c   1.000
_cell.angle_alpha   90.00
_cell.angle_beta   90.00
_cell.angle_gamma   90.00
#
_symmetry.space_group_name_H-M   'P 1'
#
loop_
_entity.id
_entity.type
_entity.pdbx_description
1 polymer ?
#
loop_
_entity_poly.entity_id
_entity_poly.type
_entity_poly.pdbx_seq_one_letter_code
_entity_poly.pdbx_strand_id
1 'polypeptide(L)'
;MRTALRHKLAESLAGLPRAEDGDNSSARDWEWSSVALLNVAAGNRASEWLRSGAFASTGNEAGFRDHVVELISAKGIGEDGSEATLELLVDIALGSPAVCAVRAIRRIAPELAWDAPELLEAAAHVAWGFRTLFNQHETVALLRQESDEHYWRSVLAHCGAHNLQAVLDEYVHYLVEGEGLVAKTPSERARGVAEAMVRALSIRPSQIEVDDVRAENGRFVFKKPIKMRGRFAMRLAELKDEEGGAVRLSTVREAFNSPFRPFVLATTSIGQEGLDFHPFCHRVYHWNLPGNPVDLEQREGRVHRFKGHAIRLNVAEAHADAVRQGRMPPADPWAAMFAAARRATKSRDELIPYWIFEGSTKVERRAPLIPLSREEKRLQWLKRSLTVYRLAFGQPRQDDLLAHLVRLVGDGFDASEFDELQIQVAALGCLFSKRAYETQQCAPHFGRCRHEAG
;
A
#
# COMPACT_ATOMS: atom_id res chain seq x y z
N MET A 1 -7.15 3.95 23.72
CA MET A 1 -8.20 3.32 22.87
C MET A 1 -8.56 1.93 23.36
N ARG A 2 -7.62 0.98 23.47
CA ARG A 2 -7.85 -0.39 24.01
C ARG A 2 -8.66 -0.39 25.30
N THR A 3 -8.21 0.33 26.34
CA THR A 3 -8.89 0.41 27.64
C THR A 3 -10.35 0.87 27.54
N ALA A 4 -10.64 1.86 26.69
CA ALA A 4 -12.00 2.37 26.51
C ALA A 4 -12.90 1.36 25.76
N LEU A 5 -12.36 0.65 24.76
CA LEU A 5 -13.08 -0.42 24.07
C LEU A 5 -13.36 -1.59 25.01
N ARG A 6 -12.36 -1.99 25.79
CA ARG A 6 -12.45 -3.05 26.78
C ARG A 6 -13.59 -2.80 27.77
N HIS A 7 -13.71 -1.59 28.31
CA HIS A 7 -14.80 -1.23 29.21
C HIS A 7 -16.18 -1.39 28.54
N LYS A 8 -16.35 -0.89 27.31
CA LYS A 8 -17.61 -1.02 26.57
C LYS A 8 -17.96 -2.47 26.25
N LEU A 9 -16.97 -3.28 25.88
CA LEU A 9 -17.17 -4.70 25.56
C LEU A 9 -17.50 -5.51 26.81
N ALA A 10 -16.94 -5.16 27.98
CA ALA A 10 -17.26 -5.82 29.24
C ALA A 10 -18.74 -5.68 29.61
N GLU A 11 -19.31 -4.50 29.41
CA GLU A 11 -20.75 -4.27 29.60
C GLU A 11 -21.59 -5.13 28.66
N SER A 12 -21.21 -5.23 27.38
CA SER A 12 -21.94 -6.04 26.38
C SER A 12 -21.82 -7.55 26.61
N LEU A 13 -20.69 -8.04 27.11
CA LEU A 13 -20.46 -9.46 27.37
C LEU A 13 -21.20 -9.97 28.61
N ALA A 14 -21.42 -9.11 29.61
CA ALA A 14 -22.07 -9.49 30.87
C ALA A 14 -23.50 -10.03 30.69
N GLY A 15 -24.15 -9.71 29.55
CA GLY A 15 -25.52 -10.14 29.23
C GLY A 15 -25.63 -11.41 28.38
N LEU A 16 -24.53 -12.09 28.04
CA LEU A 16 -24.55 -13.22 27.10
C LEU A 16 -24.72 -14.59 27.78
N PRO A 17 -25.40 -15.55 27.13
CA PRO A 17 -25.57 -16.89 27.65
C PRO A 17 -24.23 -17.65 27.69
N ARG A 18 -24.00 -18.36 28.80
CA ARG A 18 -22.88 -19.29 28.94
C ARG A 18 -23.28 -20.65 28.38
N ALA A 19 -22.33 -21.36 27.77
CA ALA A 19 -22.53 -22.74 27.35
C ALA A 19 -22.85 -23.63 28.58
N GLU A 20 -23.77 -24.58 28.44
CA GLU A 20 -24.13 -25.53 29.51
C GLU A 20 -23.07 -26.64 29.62
N ASP A 21 -22.81 -27.10 30.86
CA ASP A 21 -21.89 -28.20 31.16
C ASP A 21 -22.32 -29.49 30.46
N GLY A 22 -21.53 -29.94 29.48
CA GLY A 22 -21.75 -31.23 28.78
C GLY A 22 -21.85 -31.14 27.25
N ASP A 23 -21.88 -29.93 26.67
CA ASP A 23 -21.73 -29.78 25.22
C ASP A 23 -20.24 -29.87 24.85
N ASN A 24 -19.82 -31.06 24.41
CA ASN A 24 -18.42 -31.46 24.17
C ASN A 24 -17.70 -30.66 23.04
N SER A 25 -18.29 -29.55 22.57
CA SER A 25 -17.70 -28.61 21.60
C SER A 25 -16.95 -27.45 22.29
N SER A 26 -17.10 -27.29 23.61
CA SER A 26 -16.80 -26.05 24.35
C SER A 26 -15.32 -25.60 24.44
N ALA A 27 -14.33 -26.44 24.14
CA ALA A 27 -12.91 -26.08 24.33
C ALA A 27 -12.27 -25.36 23.12
N ARG A 28 -12.81 -25.49 21.89
CA ARG A 28 -12.24 -24.88 20.67
C ARG A 28 -13.09 -23.75 20.08
N ASP A 29 -14.32 -23.60 20.55
CA ASP A 29 -15.36 -22.87 19.81
C ASP A 29 -15.59 -21.43 20.29
N TRP A 30 -15.03 -21.04 21.44
CA TRP A 30 -15.37 -19.76 22.07
C TRP A 30 -14.88 -18.54 21.26
N GLU A 31 -13.75 -18.66 20.54
CA GLU A 31 -13.08 -17.55 19.87
C GLU A 31 -13.93 -16.92 18.75
N TRP A 32 -14.62 -17.74 17.96
CA TRP A 32 -15.49 -17.30 16.86
C TRP A 32 -16.96 -17.19 17.29
N SER A 33 -17.43 -18.05 18.21
CA SER A 33 -18.82 -18.02 18.69
C SER A 33 -19.13 -16.76 19.50
N SER A 34 -18.17 -16.21 20.25
CA SER A 34 -18.35 -14.97 21.03
C SER A 34 -18.80 -13.78 20.17
N VAL A 35 -18.23 -13.65 18.96
CA VAL A 35 -18.60 -12.58 18.02
C VAL A 35 -20.01 -12.80 17.46
N ALA A 36 -20.35 -14.05 17.10
CA ALA A 36 -21.68 -14.38 16.62
C ALA A 36 -22.76 -14.09 17.67
N LEU A 37 -22.52 -14.47 18.93
CA LEU A 37 -23.45 -14.26 20.03
C LEU A 37 -23.63 -12.78 20.36
N LEU A 38 -22.56 -11.97 20.31
CA LEU A 38 -22.66 -10.51 20.45
C LEU A 38 -23.56 -9.90 19.37
N ASN A 39 -23.46 -10.36 18.13
CA ASN A 39 -24.29 -9.87 17.04
C ASN A 39 -25.78 -10.24 17.24
N VAL A 40 -26.04 -11.48 17.66
CA VAL A 40 -27.40 -11.95 17.98
C VAL A 40 -28.00 -11.16 19.14
N ALA A 41 -27.25 -10.97 20.23
CA ALA A 41 -27.71 -10.22 21.39
C ALA A 41 -27.94 -8.73 21.10
N ALA A 42 -27.14 -8.15 20.18
CA ALA A 42 -27.34 -6.79 19.70
C ALA A 42 -28.55 -6.64 18.76
N GLY A 43 -29.20 -7.75 18.35
CA GLY A 43 -30.35 -7.73 17.44
C GLY A 43 -30.01 -7.18 16.05
N ASN A 44 -28.75 -7.30 15.60
CA ASN A 44 -28.33 -6.77 14.31
C ASN A 44 -28.64 -7.74 13.16
N ARG A 45 -28.62 -7.23 11.92
CA ARG A 45 -28.92 -8.02 10.71
C ARG A 45 -27.78 -8.94 10.24
N ALA A 46 -26.67 -9.08 10.99
CA ALA A 46 -25.58 -9.96 10.58
C ALA A 46 -26.00 -11.43 10.53
N SER A 47 -26.87 -11.88 11.44
CA SER A 47 -27.40 -13.25 11.42
C SER A 47 -28.27 -13.53 10.19
N GLU A 48 -29.05 -12.54 9.72
CA GLU A 48 -29.82 -12.64 8.48
C GLU A 48 -28.88 -12.75 7.27
N TRP A 49 -27.88 -11.87 7.21
CA TRP A 49 -26.86 -11.90 6.16
C TRP A 49 -26.11 -13.24 6.11
N LEU A 50 -25.70 -13.80 7.26
CA LEU A 50 -25.06 -15.13 7.31
C LEU A 50 -25.98 -16.23 6.76
N ARG A 51 -27.28 -16.22 7.12
CA ARG A 51 -28.27 -17.19 6.67
C ARG A 51 -28.67 -17.05 5.21
N SER A 52 -28.42 -15.89 4.59
CA SER A 52 -28.69 -15.68 3.16
C SER A 52 -27.79 -16.53 2.24
N GLY A 53 -26.67 -17.05 2.77
CA GLY A 53 -25.68 -17.80 2.01
C GLY A 53 -24.64 -16.93 1.28
N ALA A 54 -24.79 -15.61 1.28
CA ALA A 54 -23.85 -14.68 0.67
C ALA A 54 -22.43 -14.87 1.22
N PHE A 55 -22.26 -14.87 2.55
CA PHE A 55 -20.95 -15.07 3.18
C PHE A 55 -20.35 -16.44 2.85
N ALA A 56 -21.16 -17.50 2.87
CA ALA A 56 -20.74 -18.86 2.53
C ALA A 56 -20.28 -19.01 1.06
N SER A 57 -20.62 -18.05 0.20
CA SER A 57 -20.18 -17.98 -1.20
C SER A 57 -18.88 -17.19 -1.40
N THR A 58 -18.43 -16.42 -0.42
CA THR A 58 -17.19 -15.62 -0.47
C THR A 58 -15.95 -16.50 -0.55
N GLY A 59 -15.97 -17.67 0.11
CA GLY A 59 -14.86 -18.61 0.15
C GLY A 59 -15.07 -19.85 -0.70
N ASN A 60 -14.00 -20.29 -1.38
CA ASN A 60 -13.99 -21.53 -2.16
C ASN A 60 -13.20 -22.67 -1.48
N GLU A 61 -12.73 -22.46 -0.25
CA GLU A 61 -11.98 -23.45 0.52
C GLU A 61 -12.90 -24.57 1.04
N ALA A 62 -12.40 -25.81 1.02
CA ALA A 62 -13.11 -26.95 1.57
C ALA A 62 -13.40 -26.74 3.07
N GLY A 63 -14.62 -27.03 3.51
CA GLY A 63 -15.05 -26.85 4.90
C GLY A 63 -15.46 -25.43 5.29
N PHE A 64 -15.23 -24.41 4.45
CA PHE A 64 -15.63 -23.03 4.79
C PHE A 64 -17.15 -22.90 4.98
N ARG A 65 -17.94 -23.55 4.14
CA ARG A 65 -19.41 -23.57 4.27
C ARG A 65 -19.86 -24.21 5.59
N ASP A 66 -19.20 -25.29 5.99
CA ASP A 66 -19.51 -25.99 7.24
C ASP A 66 -19.19 -25.09 8.44
N HIS A 67 -18.07 -24.36 8.41
CA HIS A 67 -17.74 -23.36 9.43
C HIS A 67 -18.74 -22.19 9.48
N VAL A 68 -19.32 -21.77 8.35
CA VAL A 68 -20.38 -20.76 8.37
C VAL A 68 -21.66 -21.31 9.01
N VAL A 69 -22.01 -22.57 8.76
CA VAL A 69 -23.14 -23.24 9.42
C VAL A 69 -22.91 -23.35 10.93
N GLU A 70 -21.69 -23.68 11.33
CA GLU A 70 -21.25 -23.75 12.72
C GLU A 70 -21.37 -22.38 13.41
N LEU A 71 -20.88 -21.32 12.75
CA LEU A 71 -20.99 -19.92 13.21
C LEU A 71 -22.45 -19.49 13.43
N ILE A 72 -23.35 -19.87 12.53
CA ILE A 72 -24.80 -19.58 12.63
C ILE A 72 -25.43 -20.34 13.81
N SER A 73 -24.88 -21.50 14.16
CA SER A 73 -25.44 -22.43 15.16
C SER A 73 -24.90 -22.22 16.57
N ALA A 74 -24.03 -21.23 16.80
CA ALA A 74 -23.46 -20.92 18.11
C ALA A 74 -24.55 -20.58 19.15
N LYS A 75 -24.46 -21.19 20.35
CA LYS A 75 -25.49 -21.07 21.42
C LYS A 75 -24.99 -20.52 22.75
N GLY A 76 -23.68 -20.44 22.99
CA GLY A 76 -23.13 -19.93 24.24
C GLY A 76 -21.64 -19.62 24.13
N ILE A 77 -21.14 -18.76 25.02
CA ILE A 77 -19.70 -18.54 25.18
C ILE A 77 -19.16 -19.66 26.08
N GLY A 78 -18.03 -20.27 25.72
CA GLY A 78 -17.38 -21.31 26.52
C GLY A 78 -16.91 -20.82 27.91
N GLU A 79 -16.59 -21.76 28.80
CA GLU A 79 -16.23 -21.48 30.22
C GLU A 79 -14.96 -20.61 30.39
N ASP A 80 -14.01 -20.68 29.46
CA ASP A 80 -12.78 -19.87 29.47
C ASP A 80 -13.02 -18.51 28.79
N GLY A 81 -13.72 -17.54 29.41
CA GLY A 81 -14.17 -16.43 28.55
C GLY A 81 -14.73 -15.12 29.08
N SER A 82 -14.19 -14.53 30.16
CA SER A 82 -14.34 -13.06 30.33
C SER A 82 -13.09 -12.34 29.87
N GLU A 83 -11.95 -12.59 30.51
CA GLU A 83 -10.74 -11.80 30.32
C GLU A 83 -10.09 -12.02 28.94
N ALA A 84 -9.87 -13.30 28.58
CA ALA A 84 -9.31 -13.68 27.28
C ALA A 84 -10.26 -13.30 26.13
N THR A 85 -11.57 -13.45 26.34
CA THR A 85 -12.59 -13.04 25.37
C THR A 85 -12.64 -11.54 25.18
N LEU A 86 -12.52 -10.77 26.26
CA LEU A 86 -12.41 -9.32 26.18
C LEU A 86 -11.19 -8.88 25.38
N GLU A 87 -10.02 -9.42 25.67
CA GLU A 87 -8.81 -9.07 24.92
C GLU A 87 -8.92 -9.47 23.44
N LEU A 88 -9.43 -10.67 23.15
CA LEU A 88 -9.67 -11.08 21.76
C LEU A 88 -10.64 -10.14 21.04
N LEU A 89 -11.75 -9.76 21.67
CA LEU A 89 -12.72 -8.86 21.04
C LEU A 89 -12.16 -7.45 20.84
N VAL A 90 -11.29 -6.98 21.73
CA VAL A 90 -10.55 -5.73 21.53
C VAL A 90 -9.62 -5.86 20.32
N ASP A 91 -8.90 -6.98 20.17
CA ASP A 91 -8.03 -7.24 19.02
C ASP A 91 -8.82 -7.35 17.71
N ILE A 92 -9.96 -8.04 17.71
CA ILE A 92 -10.85 -8.10 16.55
C ILE A 92 -11.37 -6.70 16.21
N ALA A 93 -11.83 -5.94 17.21
CA ALA A 93 -12.34 -4.59 17.02
C ALA A 93 -11.27 -3.66 16.45
N LEU A 94 -10.00 -3.79 16.84
CA LEU A 94 -8.92 -2.90 16.39
C LEU A 94 -8.23 -3.37 15.11
N GLY A 95 -8.04 -4.67 14.96
CA GLY A 95 -7.13 -5.27 14.00
C GLY A 95 -7.76 -6.15 12.94
N SER A 96 -9.03 -6.52 13.05
CA SER A 96 -9.67 -7.36 12.01
C SER A 96 -9.74 -6.61 10.68
N PRO A 97 -9.19 -7.16 9.57
CA PRO A 97 -9.34 -6.56 8.25
C PRO A 97 -10.81 -6.36 7.86
N ALA A 98 -11.71 -7.27 8.27
CA ALA A 98 -13.15 -7.14 8.04
C ALA A 98 -13.74 -5.94 8.78
N VAL A 99 -13.44 -5.80 10.09
CA VAL A 99 -13.97 -4.68 10.89
C VAL A 99 -13.40 -3.35 10.42
N CYS A 100 -12.11 -3.32 10.05
CA CYS A 100 -11.49 -2.14 9.47
C CYS A 100 -12.11 -1.77 8.11
N ALA A 101 -12.41 -2.76 7.26
CA ALA A 101 -13.08 -2.56 5.98
C ALA A 101 -14.52 -2.06 6.15
N VAL A 102 -15.31 -2.63 7.07
CA VAL A 102 -16.67 -2.13 7.40
C VAL A 102 -16.59 -0.64 7.76
N ARG A 103 -15.68 -0.26 8.66
CA ARG A 103 -15.51 1.15 9.05
C ARG A 103 -15.10 2.02 7.87
N ALA A 104 -14.10 1.62 7.09
CA ALA A 104 -13.62 2.42 5.96
C ALA A 104 -14.70 2.59 4.88
N ILE A 105 -15.40 1.51 4.49
CA ILE A 105 -16.45 1.56 3.47
C ILE A 105 -17.65 2.39 3.96
N ARG A 106 -18.05 2.23 5.23
CA ARG A 106 -19.14 3.02 5.83
C ARG A 106 -18.84 4.53 5.80
N ARG A 107 -17.58 4.93 5.98
CA ARG A 107 -17.16 6.35 5.94
C ARG A 107 -17.45 7.01 4.59
N ILE A 108 -17.27 6.25 3.50
CA ILE A 108 -17.57 6.73 2.15
C ILE A 108 -19.00 6.45 1.69
N ALA A 109 -19.78 5.65 2.42
CA ALA A 109 -21.19 5.40 2.18
C ALA A 109 -21.98 5.58 3.50
N PRO A 110 -22.03 6.81 4.07
CA PRO A 110 -22.61 7.14 5.38
C PRO A 110 -24.13 6.98 5.47
N GLU A 111 -24.78 6.51 4.41
CA GLU A 111 -26.20 6.18 4.32
C GLU A 111 -26.53 4.72 4.70
N LEU A 112 -25.62 3.76 4.45
CA LEU A 112 -25.80 2.32 4.74
C LEU A 112 -25.72 1.97 6.23
N ALA A 113 -26.77 1.49 6.91
CA ALA A 113 -26.66 1.06 8.30
C ALA A 113 -25.45 0.12 8.58
N TRP A 114 -24.91 0.13 9.80
CA TRP A 114 -23.71 -0.66 10.18
C TRP A 114 -23.85 -2.17 9.94
N ASP A 115 -25.09 -2.65 9.92
CA ASP A 115 -25.47 -4.04 9.71
C ASP A 115 -26.13 -4.27 8.34
N ALA A 116 -26.02 -3.32 7.40
CA ALA A 116 -26.54 -3.48 6.06
C ALA A 116 -25.85 -4.69 5.37
N PRO A 117 -26.61 -5.67 4.83
CA PRO A 117 -26.04 -6.85 4.21
C PRO A 117 -24.99 -6.54 3.14
N GLU A 118 -25.20 -5.50 2.33
CA GLU A 118 -24.28 -5.08 1.28
C GLU A 118 -22.94 -4.55 1.83
N LEU A 119 -22.96 -3.90 3.01
CA LEU A 119 -21.75 -3.44 3.69
C LEU A 119 -20.99 -4.61 4.31
N LEU A 120 -21.71 -5.54 4.94
CA LEU A 120 -21.13 -6.74 5.55
C LEU A 120 -20.48 -7.64 4.47
N GLU A 121 -21.18 -7.84 3.36
CA GLU A 121 -20.68 -8.60 2.21
C GLU A 121 -19.44 -7.93 1.59
N ALA A 122 -19.49 -6.63 1.32
CA ALA A 122 -18.35 -5.89 0.79
C ALA A 122 -17.10 -6.02 1.69
N ALA A 123 -17.27 -5.86 3.01
CA ALA A 123 -16.17 -6.00 3.96
C ALA A 123 -15.66 -7.45 4.08
N ALA A 124 -16.54 -8.44 4.01
CA ALA A 124 -16.16 -9.85 4.00
C ALA A 124 -15.31 -10.21 2.78
N HIS A 125 -15.67 -9.71 1.59
CA HIS A 125 -14.87 -9.86 0.38
C HIS A 125 -13.48 -9.22 0.51
N VAL A 126 -13.40 -8.00 1.06
CA VAL A 126 -12.10 -7.35 1.32
C VAL A 126 -11.25 -8.19 2.29
N ALA A 127 -11.84 -8.66 3.38
CA ALA A 127 -11.15 -9.52 4.35
C ALA A 127 -10.67 -10.84 3.73
N TRP A 128 -11.47 -11.42 2.83
CA TRP A 128 -11.07 -12.59 2.05
C TRP A 128 -9.88 -12.26 1.14
N GLY A 129 -9.89 -11.10 0.48
CA GLY A 129 -8.75 -10.56 -0.25
C GLY A 129 -7.50 -10.46 0.60
N PHE A 130 -7.58 -9.98 1.85
CA PHE A 130 -6.41 -9.90 2.73
C PHE A 130 -5.73 -11.25 3.02
N ARG A 131 -6.46 -12.37 2.94
CA ARG A 131 -5.86 -13.71 3.07
C ARG A 131 -4.79 -13.95 2.00
N THR A 132 -4.92 -13.40 0.79
CA THR A 132 -3.90 -13.56 -0.27
C THR A 132 -2.59 -12.85 0.06
N LEU A 133 -2.64 -11.81 0.89
CA LEU A 133 -1.49 -11.04 1.36
C LEU A 133 -0.86 -11.68 2.60
N PHE A 134 -1.68 -12.06 3.59
CA PHE A 134 -1.20 -12.63 4.84
C PHE A 134 -0.73 -14.08 4.67
N ASN A 135 -1.37 -14.89 3.84
CA ASN A 135 -0.95 -16.28 3.61
C ASN A 135 0.30 -16.40 2.71
N GLN A 136 0.96 -15.29 2.35
CA GLN A 136 2.25 -15.34 1.68
C GLN A 136 3.33 -15.82 2.66
N HIS A 137 4.19 -16.73 2.21
CA HIS A 137 5.26 -17.34 3.00
C HIS A 137 6.12 -16.32 3.76
N GLU A 138 6.44 -15.18 3.14
CA GLU A 138 7.25 -14.13 3.75
C GLU A 138 6.50 -13.39 4.86
N THR A 139 5.20 -13.16 4.64
CA THR A 139 4.33 -12.53 5.65
C THR A 139 4.10 -13.47 6.82
N VAL A 140 3.91 -14.77 6.55
CA VAL A 140 3.82 -15.80 7.59
C VAL A 140 5.12 -15.88 8.39
N ALA A 141 6.26 -15.94 7.72
CA ALA A 141 7.57 -16.00 8.37
C ALA A 141 7.83 -14.76 9.23
N LEU A 142 7.48 -13.56 8.75
CA LEU A 142 7.62 -12.32 9.50
C LEU A 142 6.79 -12.34 10.79
N LEU A 143 5.50 -12.61 10.69
CA LEU A 143 4.60 -12.51 11.85
C LEU A 143 4.76 -13.67 12.86
N ARG A 144 5.23 -14.84 12.41
CA ARG A 144 5.54 -15.96 13.33
C ARG A 144 6.82 -15.74 14.14
N GLN A 145 7.72 -14.87 13.69
CA GLN A 145 8.89 -14.51 14.50
C GLN A 145 8.53 -13.59 15.68
N GLU A 146 7.38 -12.93 15.61
CA GLU A 146 6.94 -11.96 16.61
C GLU A 146 6.14 -12.61 17.74
N SER A 147 5.58 -13.80 17.55
CA SER A 147 4.75 -14.49 18.54
C SER A 147 4.59 -15.99 18.26
N ASP A 148 4.53 -16.78 19.34
CA ASP A 148 4.19 -18.21 19.34
C ASP A 148 2.67 -18.48 19.35
N GLU A 149 1.83 -17.44 19.32
CA GLU A 149 0.37 -17.57 19.26
C GLU A 149 -0.15 -18.16 17.93
N HIS A 150 -1.45 -18.48 17.90
CA HIS A 150 -2.12 -18.81 16.64
C HIS A 150 -1.93 -17.68 15.62
N TYR A 151 -1.45 -18.05 14.43
CA TYR A 151 -1.06 -17.10 13.38
C TYR A 151 -2.10 -15.99 13.08
N TRP A 152 -3.39 -16.31 13.11
CA TRP A 152 -4.45 -15.34 12.85
C TRP A 152 -4.56 -14.26 13.95
N ARG A 153 -4.19 -14.56 15.21
CA ARG A 153 -4.08 -13.56 16.28
C ARG A 153 -2.93 -12.59 16.02
N SER A 154 -1.78 -13.11 15.58
CA SER A 154 -0.64 -12.26 15.17
C SER A 154 -1.03 -11.31 14.04
N VAL A 155 -1.88 -11.74 13.11
CA VAL A 155 -2.43 -10.86 12.05
C VAL A 155 -3.28 -9.73 12.66
N LEU A 156 -4.18 -10.03 13.61
CA LEU A 156 -4.98 -8.99 14.28
C LEU A 156 -4.10 -7.99 15.03
N ALA A 157 -3.16 -8.49 15.83
CA ALA A 157 -2.23 -7.67 16.60
C ALA A 157 -1.40 -6.76 15.68
N HIS A 158 -0.85 -7.31 14.59
CA HIS A 158 -0.09 -6.55 13.60
C HIS A 158 -0.93 -5.45 12.94
N CYS A 159 -2.15 -5.77 12.50
CA CYS A 159 -3.05 -4.80 11.90
C CYS A 159 -3.45 -3.67 12.87
N GLY A 160 -3.68 -4.01 14.14
CA GLY A 160 -3.98 -3.04 15.19
C GLY A 160 -2.79 -2.14 15.53
N ALA A 161 -1.59 -2.73 15.69
CA ALA A 161 -0.36 -2.01 16.04
C ALA A 161 0.11 -1.06 14.93
N HIS A 162 -0.06 -1.47 13.67
CA HIS A 162 0.33 -0.68 12.49
C HIS A 162 -0.83 0.07 11.84
N ASN A 163 -1.97 0.17 12.53
CA ASN A 163 -3.11 1.01 12.17
C ASN A 163 -3.64 0.77 10.75
N LEU A 164 -3.99 -0.49 10.45
CA LEU A 164 -4.64 -0.86 9.19
C LEU A 164 -5.87 0.00 8.89
N GLN A 165 -6.57 0.49 9.92
CA GLN A 165 -7.71 1.39 9.75
C GLN A 165 -7.33 2.64 8.94
N ALA A 166 -6.24 3.31 9.31
CA ALA A 166 -5.81 4.54 8.62
C ALA A 166 -5.44 4.26 7.15
N VAL A 167 -4.81 3.11 6.89
CA VAL A 167 -4.47 2.66 5.52
C VAL A 167 -5.73 2.48 4.68
N LEU A 168 -6.74 1.79 5.22
CA LEU A 168 -7.99 1.57 4.50
C LEU A 168 -8.79 2.86 4.32
N ASP A 169 -8.77 3.77 5.29
CA ASP A 169 -9.46 5.08 5.21
C ASP A 169 -8.92 5.95 4.08
N GLU A 170 -7.60 5.97 3.88
CA GLU A 170 -7.00 6.63 2.73
C GLU A 170 -7.38 5.95 1.42
N TYR A 171 -7.33 4.62 1.40
CA TYR A 171 -7.53 3.89 0.17
C TYR A 171 -8.98 3.99 -0.31
N VAL A 172 -9.99 3.85 0.57
CA VAL A 172 -11.40 4.05 0.20
C VAL A 172 -11.66 5.48 -0.28
N HIS A 173 -11.07 6.49 0.36
CA HIS A 173 -11.22 7.89 -0.06
C HIS A 173 -10.74 8.08 -1.50
N TYR A 174 -9.55 7.54 -1.80
CA TYR A 174 -8.99 7.59 -3.15
C TYR A 174 -9.85 6.80 -4.16
N LEU A 175 -10.29 5.59 -3.81
CA LEU A 175 -11.03 4.71 -4.72
C LEU A 175 -12.39 5.28 -5.14
N VAL A 176 -13.07 6.07 -4.30
CA VAL A 176 -14.36 6.66 -4.67
C VAL A 176 -14.23 7.56 -5.90
N GLU A 177 -13.21 8.41 -5.94
CA GLU A 177 -12.93 9.27 -7.10
C GLU A 177 -12.27 8.46 -8.22
N GLY A 178 -11.28 7.63 -7.90
CA GLY A 178 -10.49 6.86 -8.87
C GLY A 178 -11.30 5.83 -9.68
N GLU A 179 -12.33 5.24 -9.09
CA GLU A 179 -13.22 4.27 -9.74
C GLU A 179 -14.52 4.92 -10.26
N GLY A 180 -14.66 6.25 -10.16
CA GLY A 180 -15.85 6.97 -10.64
C GLY A 180 -17.13 6.68 -9.85
N LEU A 181 -17.02 6.43 -8.54
CA LEU A 181 -18.13 6.00 -7.68
C LEU A 181 -18.84 7.15 -6.94
N VAL A 182 -18.43 8.40 -7.19
CA VAL A 182 -18.98 9.60 -6.52
C VAL A 182 -20.51 9.69 -6.70
N ALA A 183 -20.99 9.53 -7.94
CA ALA A 183 -22.42 9.66 -8.27
C ALA A 183 -23.22 8.35 -8.14
N LYS A 184 -22.61 7.28 -7.63
CA LYS A 184 -23.26 5.98 -7.47
C LYS A 184 -24.06 5.89 -6.17
N THR A 185 -25.00 4.95 -6.12
CA THR A 185 -25.75 4.66 -4.89
C THR A 185 -24.82 4.16 -3.78
N PRO A 186 -25.19 4.29 -2.49
CA PRO A 186 -24.35 3.82 -1.38
C PRO A 186 -23.95 2.35 -1.50
N SER A 187 -24.88 1.47 -1.91
CA SER A 187 -24.61 0.04 -2.11
C SER A 187 -23.66 -0.22 -3.29
N GLU A 188 -23.84 0.47 -4.42
CA GLU A 188 -22.92 0.37 -5.56
C GLU A 188 -21.52 0.90 -5.22
N ARG A 189 -21.43 1.97 -4.43
CA ARG A 189 -20.17 2.54 -3.97
C ARG A 189 -19.44 1.56 -3.05
N ALA A 190 -20.14 0.96 -2.08
CA ALA A 190 -19.58 -0.05 -1.20
C ALA A 190 -19.05 -1.26 -1.96
N ARG A 191 -19.85 -1.81 -2.89
CA ARG A 191 -19.48 -2.94 -3.73
C ARG A 191 -18.29 -2.60 -4.65
N GLY A 192 -18.33 -1.47 -5.35
CA GLY A 192 -17.27 -1.06 -6.27
C GLY A 192 -15.92 -0.84 -5.58
N VAL A 193 -15.91 -0.23 -4.40
CA VAL A 193 -14.70 -0.07 -3.57
C VAL A 193 -14.16 -1.43 -3.14
N ALA A 194 -15.01 -2.33 -2.65
CA ALA A 194 -14.59 -3.66 -2.25
C ALA A 194 -14.02 -4.48 -3.42
N GLU A 195 -14.65 -4.44 -4.59
CA GLU A 195 -14.15 -5.08 -5.80
C GLU A 195 -12.76 -4.56 -6.19
N ALA A 196 -12.55 -3.24 -6.15
CA ALA A 196 -11.24 -2.64 -6.44
C ALA A 196 -10.16 -3.06 -5.44
N MET A 197 -10.48 -3.07 -4.14
CA MET A 197 -9.56 -3.55 -3.10
C MET A 197 -9.20 -5.03 -3.30
N VAL A 198 -10.17 -5.89 -3.60
CA VAL A 198 -9.94 -7.31 -3.83
C VAL A 198 -9.09 -7.53 -5.08
N ARG A 199 -9.32 -6.79 -6.17
CA ARG A 199 -8.46 -6.85 -7.37
C ARG A 199 -7.00 -6.51 -7.05
N ALA A 200 -6.77 -5.46 -6.28
CA ALA A 200 -5.43 -5.07 -5.85
C ALA A 200 -4.75 -6.12 -4.95
N LEU A 201 -5.47 -6.67 -3.98
CA LEU A 201 -4.95 -7.71 -3.07
C LEU A 201 -4.70 -9.05 -3.78
N SER A 202 -5.44 -9.36 -4.83
CA SER A 202 -5.40 -10.67 -5.50
C SER A 202 -4.26 -10.84 -6.51
N ILE A 203 -3.39 -9.84 -6.68
CA ILE A 203 -2.28 -9.93 -7.63
C ILE A 203 -1.31 -11.07 -7.25
N ARG A 204 -0.98 -11.92 -8.24
CA ARG A 204 0.01 -12.98 -8.06
C ARG A 204 1.42 -12.48 -8.41
N PRO A 205 2.43 -12.72 -7.56
CA PRO A 205 3.82 -12.39 -7.86
C PRO A 205 4.26 -12.95 -9.21
N SER A 206 4.92 -12.13 -10.04
CA SER A 206 5.51 -12.57 -11.30
C SER A 206 6.79 -13.37 -11.06
N GLN A 207 7.03 -14.38 -11.88
CA GLN A 207 8.35 -15.01 -11.93
C GLN A 207 9.29 -14.11 -12.72
N ILE A 208 10.48 -13.89 -12.18
CA ILE A 208 11.58 -13.14 -12.77
C ILE A 208 12.68 -14.17 -13.10
N GLU A 209 13.25 -14.04 -14.30
CA GLU A 209 14.44 -14.77 -14.70
C GLU A 209 15.64 -13.84 -14.57
N VAL A 210 16.68 -14.31 -13.91
CA VAL A 210 17.92 -13.57 -13.65
C VAL A 210 19.07 -14.30 -14.33
N ASP A 211 19.87 -13.56 -15.11
CA ASP A 211 21.06 -14.10 -15.76
C ASP A 211 22.11 -14.53 -14.72
N ASP A 212 22.52 -15.80 -14.76
CA ASP A 212 23.68 -16.29 -13.98
C ASP A 212 24.95 -16.08 -14.81
N VAL A 213 25.60 -14.93 -14.61
CA VAL A 213 26.80 -14.53 -15.33
C VAL A 213 28.05 -14.95 -14.55
N ARG A 214 28.93 -15.74 -15.18
CA ARG A 214 30.20 -16.19 -14.59
C ARG A 214 31.38 -15.85 -15.49
N ALA A 215 32.54 -15.64 -14.90
CA ALA A 215 33.81 -15.51 -15.64
C ALA A 215 34.51 -16.87 -15.70
N GLU A 216 34.63 -17.45 -16.89
CA GLU A 216 35.32 -18.72 -17.16
C GLU A 216 36.34 -18.51 -18.28
N ASN A 217 37.61 -18.91 -18.06
CA ASN A 217 38.70 -18.77 -19.03
C ASN A 217 38.84 -17.35 -19.63
N GLY A 218 38.67 -16.32 -18.80
CA GLY A 218 38.76 -14.91 -19.23
C GLY A 218 37.57 -14.44 -20.09
N ARG A 219 36.48 -15.20 -20.17
CA ARG A 219 35.24 -14.83 -20.88
C ARG A 219 34.04 -14.85 -19.96
N PHE A 220 33.04 -14.01 -20.23
CA PHE A 220 31.75 -14.09 -19.57
C PHE A 220 30.91 -15.21 -20.19
N VAL A 221 30.40 -16.10 -19.35
CA VAL A 221 29.54 -17.22 -19.73
C VAL A 221 28.21 -17.06 -18.99
N PHE A 222 27.12 -17.11 -19.75
CA PHE A 222 25.76 -17.12 -19.21
C PHE A 222 25.37 -18.57 -18.94
N LYS A 223 25.19 -18.93 -17.67
CA LYS A 223 24.65 -20.22 -17.26
C LYS A 223 23.12 -20.21 -17.33
N LYS A 224 22.51 -21.33 -16.92
CA LYS A 224 21.05 -21.46 -16.87
C LYS A 224 20.46 -20.34 -15.99
N PRO A 225 19.46 -19.58 -16.47
CA PRO A 225 18.86 -18.50 -15.69
C PRO A 225 18.29 -18.97 -14.36
N ILE A 226 18.45 -18.13 -13.35
CA ILE A 226 17.89 -18.33 -12.01
C ILE A 226 16.46 -17.80 -12.03
N LYS A 227 15.51 -18.67 -11.66
CA LYS A 227 14.10 -18.31 -11.53
C LYS A 227 13.81 -17.89 -10.10
N MET A 228 13.27 -16.70 -9.91
CA MET A 228 12.82 -16.20 -8.61
C MET A 228 11.48 -15.48 -8.70
N ARG A 229 10.79 -15.28 -7.58
CA ARG A 229 9.49 -14.57 -7.55
C ARG A 229 9.69 -13.10 -7.19
N GLY A 230 9.22 -12.20 -8.04
CA GLY A 230 9.14 -10.76 -7.78
C GLY A 230 7.95 -10.45 -6.87
N ARG A 231 8.20 -10.42 -5.56
CA ARG A 231 7.14 -10.26 -4.55
C ARG A 231 6.87 -8.81 -4.17
N PHE A 232 7.94 -8.03 -3.98
CA PHE A 232 7.88 -6.61 -3.66
C PHE A 232 8.02 -5.72 -4.90
N ALA A 233 8.58 -6.29 -5.97
CA ALA A 233 8.82 -5.61 -7.23
C ALA A 233 8.17 -6.40 -8.36
N MET A 234 7.49 -5.67 -9.25
CA MET A 234 6.91 -6.26 -10.46
C MET A 234 7.34 -5.48 -11.69
N ARG A 235 7.45 -6.20 -12.81
CA ARG A 235 7.69 -5.59 -14.12
C ARG A 235 6.34 -5.31 -14.78
N LEU A 236 6.13 -4.07 -15.21
CA LEU A 236 5.05 -3.73 -16.12
C LEU A 236 5.45 -4.20 -17.53
N ALA A 237 4.86 -5.29 -17.98
CA ALA A 237 5.10 -5.84 -19.30
C ALA A 237 3.81 -6.43 -19.86
N GLU A 238 3.62 -6.29 -21.17
CA GLU A 238 2.66 -7.09 -21.91
C GLU A 238 3.17 -8.54 -21.93
N LEU A 239 2.69 -9.33 -20.98
CA LEU A 239 2.87 -10.78 -21.01
C LEU A 239 1.61 -11.33 -21.67
N LYS A 240 1.77 -11.95 -22.84
CA LYS A 240 0.74 -12.84 -23.39
C LYS A 240 0.64 -14.01 -22.42
N ASP A 241 -0.51 -14.17 -21.79
CA ASP A 241 -0.84 -15.42 -21.11
C ASP A 241 -0.85 -16.57 -22.14
N GLU A 242 -0.72 -17.82 -21.71
CA GLU A 242 -0.90 -18.99 -22.59
C GLU A 242 -2.33 -19.02 -23.18
N GLU A 243 -3.26 -18.29 -22.57
CA GLU A 243 -4.63 -18.01 -23.06
C GLU A 243 -4.78 -16.66 -23.80
N GLY A 244 -3.69 -15.95 -24.11
CA GLY A 244 -3.72 -14.75 -24.97
C GLY A 244 -4.24 -13.44 -24.34
N GLY A 245 -4.39 -13.37 -23.01
CA GLY A 245 -4.97 -12.19 -22.35
C GLY A 245 -4.00 -11.02 -22.14
N ALA A 246 -4.36 -9.82 -22.63
CA ALA A 246 -3.74 -8.52 -22.31
C ALA A 246 -4.02 -8.04 -20.85
N VAL A 247 -4.65 -8.89 -20.03
CA VAL A 247 -5.26 -8.59 -18.73
C VAL A 247 -4.24 -8.22 -17.66
N ARG A 248 -2.96 -8.60 -17.81
CA ARG A 248 -1.97 -8.42 -16.74
C ARG A 248 -1.55 -6.96 -16.51
N LEU A 249 -1.65 -6.08 -17.50
CA LEU A 249 -1.15 -4.70 -17.39
C LEU A 249 -2.02 -3.83 -16.46
N SER A 250 -3.35 -3.90 -16.62
CA SER A 250 -4.29 -3.17 -15.76
C SER A 250 -4.22 -3.66 -14.31
N THR A 251 -4.20 -4.98 -14.08
CA THR A 251 -4.14 -5.55 -12.73
C THR A 251 -2.83 -5.20 -12.01
N VAL A 252 -1.68 -5.21 -12.71
CA VAL A 252 -0.39 -4.82 -12.11
C VAL A 252 -0.39 -3.34 -11.75
N ARG A 253 -0.97 -2.49 -12.60
CA ARG A 253 -1.13 -1.05 -12.30
C ARG A 253 -2.06 -0.85 -11.09
N GLU A 254 -3.22 -1.51 -11.06
CA GLU A 254 -4.17 -1.42 -9.95
C GLU A 254 -3.52 -1.83 -8.62
N ALA A 255 -2.77 -2.93 -8.61
CA ALA A 255 -2.05 -3.38 -7.43
C ALA A 255 -0.96 -2.39 -6.99
N PHE A 256 -0.17 -1.84 -7.93
CA PHE A 256 0.85 -0.83 -7.60
C PHE A 256 0.24 0.51 -7.13
N ASN A 257 -0.95 0.84 -7.61
CA ASN A 257 -1.73 2.01 -7.18
C ASN A 257 -2.57 1.73 -5.92
N SER A 258 -2.22 0.69 -5.16
CA SER A 258 -2.81 0.37 -3.87
C SER A 258 -1.76 0.55 -2.76
N PRO A 259 -2.15 0.60 -1.48
CA PRO A 259 -1.20 0.61 -0.37
C PRO A 259 -0.53 -0.77 -0.14
N PHE A 260 -0.84 -1.77 -0.97
CA PHE A 260 -0.35 -3.14 -0.84
C PHE A 260 0.76 -3.43 -1.85
N ARG A 261 1.33 -4.64 -1.80
CA ARG A 261 2.37 -5.07 -2.73
C ARG A 261 1.80 -5.16 -4.16
N PRO A 262 2.60 -4.84 -5.20
CA PRO A 262 4.03 -4.51 -5.17
C PRO A 262 4.32 -3.05 -4.80
N PHE A 263 5.48 -2.80 -4.17
CA PHE A 263 5.94 -1.46 -3.79
C PHE A 263 6.93 -0.85 -4.79
N VAL A 264 7.44 -1.66 -5.73
CA VAL A 264 8.31 -1.21 -6.81
C VAL A 264 7.74 -1.69 -8.14
N LEU A 265 7.53 -0.75 -9.05
CA LEU A 265 7.13 -1.06 -10.42
C LEU A 265 8.26 -0.68 -11.38
N ALA A 266 8.80 -1.69 -12.07
CA ALA A 266 9.76 -1.48 -13.15
C ALA A 266 8.99 -1.42 -14.47
N THR A 267 9.13 -0.31 -15.20
CA THR A 267 8.47 -0.13 -16.51
C THR A 267 9.46 0.28 -17.59
N THR A 268 9.16 -0.09 -18.83
CA THR A 268 9.91 0.31 -20.03
C THR A 268 9.08 1.34 -20.84
N SER A 269 9.31 1.45 -22.14
CA SER A 269 8.50 2.29 -23.03
C SER A 269 7.00 1.98 -23.02
N ILE A 270 6.61 0.77 -22.61
CA ILE A 270 5.22 0.35 -22.48
C ILE A 270 4.45 1.21 -21.45
N GLY A 271 5.14 1.74 -20.45
CA GLY A 271 4.55 2.68 -19.50
C GLY A 271 4.66 4.14 -19.91
N GLN A 272 4.86 4.49 -21.19
CA GLN A 272 5.12 5.88 -21.63
C GLN A 272 3.89 6.69 -22.04
N GLU A 273 2.69 6.11 -22.19
CA GLU A 273 1.46 6.88 -22.46
C GLU A 273 0.27 6.44 -21.56
N GLY A 274 -0.59 7.37 -21.14
CA GLY A 274 -1.90 7.08 -20.54
C GLY A 274 -1.98 6.32 -19.19
N LEU A 275 -0.90 6.21 -18.41
CA LEU A 275 -0.93 5.52 -17.10
C LEU A 275 -0.52 6.45 -15.95
N ASP A 276 -1.30 6.40 -14.88
CA ASP A 276 -1.05 7.15 -13.66
C ASP A 276 -0.54 6.24 -12.54
N PHE A 277 0.45 6.74 -11.81
CA PHE A 277 1.14 6.04 -10.72
C PHE A 277 1.18 6.85 -9.41
N HIS A 278 0.65 8.07 -9.43
CA HIS A 278 0.56 9.00 -8.30
C HIS A 278 -0.16 8.50 -7.02
N PRO A 279 -1.05 7.49 -7.02
CA PRO A 279 -1.85 7.18 -5.83
C PRO A 279 -0.98 6.80 -4.64
N PHE A 280 -0.07 5.85 -4.77
CA PHE A 280 0.82 5.46 -3.67
C PHE A 280 2.30 5.56 -4.05
N CYS A 281 2.63 6.22 -5.17
CA CYS A 281 3.99 6.56 -5.53
C CYS A 281 4.27 8.05 -5.33
N HIS A 282 5.46 8.37 -4.82
CA HIS A 282 6.04 9.72 -4.90
C HIS A 282 7.54 9.67 -5.27
N ARG A 283 8.05 8.52 -5.73
CA ARG A 283 9.47 8.32 -6.07
C ARG A 283 9.62 7.72 -7.45
N VAL A 284 10.30 8.42 -8.34
CA VAL A 284 10.61 7.96 -9.69
C VAL A 284 12.10 7.71 -9.83
N TYR A 285 12.46 6.52 -10.32
CA TYR A 285 13.84 6.18 -10.66
C TYR A 285 14.01 6.17 -12.18
N HIS A 286 14.82 7.07 -12.69
CA HIS A 286 15.23 7.10 -14.10
C HIS A 286 16.45 6.21 -14.28
N TRP A 287 16.23 4.91 -14.51
CA TRP A 287 17.33 3.96 -14.76
C TRP A 287 18.13 4.35 -16.01
N ASN A 288 17.44 4.84 -17.05
CA ASN A 288 18.03 5.46 -18.23
C ASN A 288 17.43 6.85 -18.44
N LEU A 289 18.27 7.87 -18.63
CA LEU A 289 17.79 9.22 -18.92
C LEU A 289 17.17 9.29 -20.33
N PRO A 290 16.03 9.97 -20.48
CA PRO A 290 15.40 10.14 -21.79
C PRO A 290 16.23 11.00 -22.75
N GLY A 291 15.90 10.92 -24.03
CA GLY A 291 16.55 11.69 -25.10
C GLY A 291 16.26 13.19 -25.03
N ASN A 292 15.08 13.56 -24.56
CA ASN A 292 14.58 14.92 -24.59
C ASN A 292 13.95 15.30 -23.23
N PRO A 293 13.82 16.60 -22.90
CA PRO A 293 13.24 17.06 -21.65
C PRO A 293 11.74 16.79 -21.52
N VAL A 294 11.01 16.69 -22.63
CA VAL A 294 9.55 16.44 -22.63
C VAL A 294 9.24 15.04 -22.11
N ASP A 295 9.97 14.03 -22.57
CA ASP A 295 9.88 12.65 -22.09
C ASP A 295 10.20 12.57 -20.59
N LEU A 296 11.13 13.39 -20.09
CA LEU A 296 11.44 13.45 -18.67
C LEU A 296 10.23 13.99 -17.90
N GLU A 297 9.67 15.12 -18.33
CA GLU A 297 8.49 15.73 -17.73
C GLU A 297 7.28 14.78 -17.73
N GLN A 298 7.03 14.10 -18.87
CA GLN A 298 5.92 13.17 -18.99
C GLN A 298 6.08 11.94 -18.09
N ARG A 299 7.31 11.42 -17.93
CA ARG A 299 7.59 10.31 -16.99
C ARG A 299 7.32 10.72 -15.56
N GLU A 300 7.76 11.91 -15.16
CA GLU A 300 7.57 12.46 -13.83
C GLU A 300 6.11 12.83 -13.55
N GLY A 301 5.40 13.34 -14.56
CA GLY A 301 3.98 13.70 -14.51
C GLY A 301 3.05 12.53 -14.19
N ARG A 302 3.52 11.27 -14.24
CA ARG A 302 2.75 10.09 -13.82
C ARG A 302 2.56 10.00 -12.33
N VAL A 303 3.49 10.60 -11.59
CA VAL A 303 3.54 10.58 -10.13
C VAL A 303 3.11 11.94 -9.55
N HIS A 304 3.31 13.03 -10.30
CA HIS A 304 2.87 14.36 -9.94
C HIS A 304 1.48 14.68 -10.53
N ARG A 305 0.41 14.30 -9.81
CA ARG A 305 -1.00 14.47 -10.21
C ARG A 305 -1.87 14.95 -9.06
N PHE A 306 -3.12 15.29 -9.38
CA PHE A 306 -4.20 15.58 -8.43
C PHE A 306 -4.23 14.57 -7.28
N LYS A 307 -4.25 15.08 -6.04
CA LYS A 307 -4.20 14.33 -4.78
C LYS A 307 -3.14 13.22 -4.75
N GLY A 308 -1.99 13.44 -5.40
CA GLY A 308 -0.84 12.52 -5.37
C GLY A 308 -0.37 12.17 -3.96
N HIS A 309 0.35 11.06 -3.83
CA HIS A 309 0.78 10.53 -2.52
C HIS A 309 1.52 11.57 -1.67
N ALA A 310 2.45 12.33 -2.25
CA ALA A 310 3.18 13.39 -1.52
C ALA A 310 2.25 14.50 -0.99
N ILE A 311 1.24 14.90 -1.77
CA ILE A 311 0.24 15.89 -1.36
C ILE A 311 -0.55 15.36 -0.18
N ARG A 312 -1.01 14.11 -0.25
CA ARG A 312 -1.79 13.49 0.82
C ARG A 312 -0.99 13.35 2.11
N LEU A 313 0.28 12.96 2.03
CA LEU A 313 1.18 12.93 3.18
C LEU A 313 1.35 14.32 3.83
N ASN A 314 1.59 15.36 3.02
CA ASN A 314 1.74 16.73 3.53
C ASN A 314 0.43 17.29 4.11
N VAL A 315 -0.71 17.02 3.48
CA VAL A 315 -2.04 17.43 3.99
C VAL A 315 -2.33 16.73 5.32
N ALA A 316 -2.03 15.44 5.43
CA ALA A 316 -2.20 14.70 6.69
C ALA A 316 -1.28 15.27 7.79
N GLU A 317 -0.02 15.57 7.47
CA GLU A 317 0.92 16.19 8.40
C GLU A 317 0.43 17.55 8.91
N ALA A 318 -0.04 18.43 8.02
CA ALA A 318 -0.45 19.78 8.36
C ALA A 318 -1.86 19.88 8.97
N HIS A 319 -2.76 18.94 8.66
CA HIS A 319 -4.18 19.06 8.96
C HIS A 319 -4.81 17.87 9.68
N ALA A 320 -4.03 16.94 10.23
CA ALA A 320 -4.53 15.83 11.06
C ALA A 320 -5.44 16.29 12.22
N ASP A 321 -5.24 17.50 12.73
CA ASP A 321 -6.05 18.09 13.79
C ASP A 321 -7.51 18.29 13.40
N ALA A 322 -7.82 18.43 12.10
CA ALA A 322 -9.19 18.47 11.59
C ALA A 322 -9.96 17.18 11.90
N VAL A 323 -9.26 16.07 12.13
CA VAL A 323 -9.83 14.77 12.53
C VAL A 323 -9.80 14.60 14.06
N ARG A 324 -8.75 15.08 14.73
CA ARG A 324 -8.51 14.85 16.17
C ARG A 324 -9.32 15.74 17.10
N GLN A 325 -9.57 16.99 16.71
CA GLN A 325 -10.13 18.01 17.60
C GLN A 325 -11.66 18.14 17.51
N GLY A 326 -12.31 17.42 16.59
CA GLY A 326 -13.77 17.40 16.48
C GLY A 326 -14.43 16.70 17.66
N ARG A 327 -15.56 17.24 18.16
CA ARG A 327 -16.42 16.55 19.16
C ARG A 327 -16.93 15.20 18.65
N MET A 328 -17.12 15.08 17.33
CA MET A 328 -17.44 13.85 16.63
C MET A 328 -16.43 13.65 15.50
N PRO A 329 -15.95 12.40 15.29
CA PRO A 329 -15.09 12.12 14.15
C PRO A 329 -15.84 12.43 12.84
N PRO A 330 -15.18 13.03 11.85
CA PRO A 330 -15.78 13.24 10.54
C PRO A 330 -16.15 11.90 9.90
N ALA A 331 -17.19 11.91 9.06
CA ALA A 331 -17.56 10.74 8.28
C ALA A 331 -16.38 10.30 7.41
N ASP A 332 -15.81 11.20 6.61
CA ASP A 332 -14.57 10.95 5.87
C ASP A 332 -13.42 11.81 6.43
N PRO A 333 -12.41 11.20 7.09
CA PRO A 333 -11.24 11.91 7.61
C PRO A 333 -10.47 12.68 6.54
N TRP A 334 -10.35 12.13 5.34
CA TRP A 334 -9.59 12.75 4.26
C TRP A 334 -10.32 13.94 3.65
N ALA A 335 -11.63 13.84 3.45
CA ALA A 335 -12.44 14.98 3.06
C ALA A 335 -12.33 16.13 4.07
N ALA A 336 -12.33 15.82 5.38
CA ALA A 336 -12.17 16.82 6.43
C ALA A 336 -10.79 17.51 6.39
N MET A 337 -9.71 16.74 6.22
CA MET A 337 -8.35 17.28 6.11
C MET A 337 -8.17 18.15 4.85
N PHE A 338 -8.66 17.70 3.70
CA PHE A 338 -8.62 18.48 2.46
C PHE A 338 -9.46 19.77 2.57
N ALA A 339 -10.63 19.71 3.19
CA ALA A 339 -11.44 20.91 3.43
C ALA A 339 -10.77 21.88 4.40
N ALA A 340 -10.06 21.38 5.42
CA ALA A 340 -9.27 22.21 6.32
C ALA A 340 -8.11 22.88 5.59
N ALA A 341 -7.37 22.14 4.76
CA ALA A 341 -6.31 22.66 3.91
C ALA A 341 -6.83 23.74 2.95
N ARG A 342 -8.01 23.54 2.35
CA ARG A 342 -8.63 24.53 1.47
C ARG A 342 -9.08 25.80 2.22
N ARG A 343 -9.54 25.69 3.47
CA ARG A 343 -9.88 26.87 4.28
C ARG A 343 -8.65 27.65 4.75
N ALA A 344 -7.51 26.98 4.92
CA ALA A 344 -6.28 27.60 5.39
C ALA A 344 -5.53 28.40 4.31
N THR A 345 -5.76 28.11 3.02
CA THR A 345 -5.08 28.81 1.93
C THR A 345 -5.70 30.17 1.62
N LYS A 346 -4.85 31.14 1.27
CA LYS A 346 -5.27 32.48 0.76
C LYS A 346 -5.47 32.48 -0.76
N SER A 347 -4.93 31.47 -1.45
CA SER A 347 -5.07 31.31 -2.89
C SER A 347 -6.52 30.98 -3.25
N ARG A 348 -7.03 31.59 -4.32
CA ARG A 348 -8.40 31.34 -4.83
C ARG A 348 -8.44 30.22 -5.86
N ASP A 349 -7.28 29.82 -6.33
CA ASP A 349 -6.99 28.85 -7.36
C ASP A 349 -7.43 27.45 -6.90
N GLU A 350 -7.87 26.61 -7.84
CA GLU A 350 -8.23 25.23 -7.54
C GLU A 350 -7.02 24.29 -7.40
N LEU A 351 -5.81 24.80 -7.62
CA LEU A 351 -4.56 24.03 -7.53
C LEU A 351 -4.19 23.67 -6.09
N ILE A 352 -4.49 24.53 -5.11
CA ILE A 352 -4.18 24.26 -3.70
C ILE A 352 -5.46 23.82 -2.98
N PRO A 353 -5.45 22.71 -2.22
CA PRO A 353 -4.33 21.81 -1.91
C PRO A 353 -4.16 20.62 -2.88
N TYR A 354 -4.94 20.55 -3.95
CA TYR A 354 -5.14 19.29 -4.67
C TYR A 354 -4.02 18.92 -5.66
N TRP A 355 -3.44 19.89 -6.34
CA TRP A 355 -2.32 19.71 -7.26
C TRP A 355 -0.98 20.14 -6.65
N ILE A 356 -1.03 21.12 -5.75
CA ILE A 356 0.15 21.67 -5.10
C ILE A 356 -0.16 21.81 -3.61
N PHE A 357 0.62 21.13 -2.78
CA PHE A 357 0.63 21.32 -1.33
C PHE A 357 2.01 21.00 -0.78
N GLU A 358 2.73 22.04 -0.37
CA GLU A 358 4.09 21.90 0.13
C GLU A 358 4.11 21.38 1.56
N GLY A 359 5.11 20.56 1.87
CA GLY A 359 5.38 20.02 3.20
C GLY A 359 6.70 19.26 3.21
N SER A 360 6.88 18.41 4.21
CA SER A 360 8.10 17.61 4.39
C SER A 360 8.33 16.60 3.26
N THR A 361 7.24 16.09 2.66
CA THR A 361 7.28 15.10 1.59
C THR A 361 7.28 15.76 0.22
N LYS A 362 8.21 15.35 -0.64
CA LYS A 362 8.32 15.83 -2.04
C LYS A 362 8.23 14.66 -3.00
N VAL A 363 7.84 14.94 -4.25
CA VAL A 363 8.01 13.97 -5.33
C VAL A 363 9.50 13.86 -5.65
N GLU A 364 10.09 12.72 -5.37
CA GLU A 364 11.52 12.47 -5.54
C GLU A 364 11.80 11.93 -6.95
N ARG A 365 12.82 12.50 -7.59
CA ARG A 365 13.35 12.02 -8.86
C ARG A 365 14.78 11.57 -8.60
N ARG A 366 15.05 10.30 -8.88
CA ARG A 366 16.33 9.67 -8.62
C ARG A 366 16.89 9.15 -9.94
N ALA A 367 18.18 9.40 -10.17
CA ALA A 367 18.92 8.84 -11.29
C ALA A 367 20.21 8.21 -10.76
N PRO A 368 20.52 6.95 -11.10
CA PRO A 368 21.78 6.34 -10.72
C PRO A 368 22.90 6.99 -11.54
N LEU A 369 23.76 7.77 -10.88
CA LEU A 369 24.91 8.42 -11.50
C LEU A 369 26.15 7.57 -11.26
N ILE A 370 26.57 6.86 -12.30
CA ILE A 370 27.84 6.12 -12.28
C ILE A 370 28.99 7.13 -12.48
N PRO A 371 30.05 7.11 -11.65
CA PRO A 371 31.18 8.01 -11.81
C PRO A 371 31.77 7.96 -13.22
N LEU A 372 32.13 9.14 -13.75
CA LEU A 372 32.69 9.32 -15.11
C LEU A 372 31.73 8.94 -16.26
N SER A 373 30.45 8.72 -15.97
CA SER A 373 29.44 8.46 -16.99
C SER A 373 29.04 9.72 -17.76
N ARG A 374 28.69 9.55 -19.04
CA ARG A 374 28.06 10.60 -19.85
C ARG A 374 26.71 11.05 -19.28
N GLU A 375 26.08 10.22 -18.46
CA GLU A 375 24.78 10.50 -17.84
C GLU A 375 24.82 11.71 -16.91
N GLU A 376 25.96 12.05 -16.30
CA GLU A 376 26.09 13.24 -15.45
C GLU A 376 25.88 14.54 -16.24
N LYS A 377 26.60 14.69 -17.37
CA LYS A 377 26.44 15.84 -18.28
C LYS A 377 25.05 15.89 -18.89
N ARG A 378 24.50 14.72 -19.23
CA ARG A 378 23.16 14.60 -19.81
C ARG A 378 22.07 15.04 -18.83
N LEU A 379 22.18 14.66 -17.56
CA LEU A 379 21.22 15.07 -16.53
C LEU A 379 21.24 16.59 -16.34
N GLN A 380 22.42 17.20 -16.30
CA GLN A 380 22.55 18.66 -16.19
C GLN A 380 21.90 19.37 -17.38
N TRP A 381 22.15 18.88 -18.61
CA TRP A 381 21.52 19.42 -19.82
C TRP A 381 20.00 19.25 -19.80
N LEU A 382 19.48 18.07 -19.42
CA LEU A 382 18.05 17.81 -19.31
C LEU A 382 17.36 18.76 -18.33
N LYS A 383 17.96 18.99 -17.15
CA LYS A 383 17.42 19.93 -16.15
C LYS A 383 17.30 21.35 -16.70
N ARG A 384 18.36 21.87 -17.32
CA ARG A 384 18.35 23.23 -17.91
C ARG A 384 17.32 23.34 -19.03
N SER A 385 17.28 22.34 -19.90
CA SER A 385 16.36 22.30 -21.03
C SER A 385 14.89 22.21 -20.57
N LEU A 386 14.64 21.51 -19.47
CA LEU A 386 13.31 21.40 -18.88
C LEU A 386 12.82 22.74 -18.33
N THR A 387 13.68 23.54 -17.69
CA THR A 387 13.32 24.89 -17.22
C THR A 387 12.91 25.78 -18.40
N VAL A 388 13.70 25.78 -19.47
CA VAL A 388 13.38 26.54 -20.69
C VAL A 388 12.06 26.06 -21.30
N TYR A 389 11.86 24.74 -21.36
CA TYR A 389 10.62 24.15 -21.86
C TYR A 389 9.40 24.60 -21.06
N ARG A 390 9.46 24.59 -19.72
CA ARG A 390 8.36 25.03 -18.85
C ARG A 390 8.04 26.52 -19.01
N LEU A 391 9.04 27.37 -19.22
CA LEU A 391 8.84 28.81 -19.44
C LEU A 391 8.11 29.11 -20.77
N ALA A 392 8.43 28.35 -21.81
CA ALA A 392 7.79 28.50 -23.11
C ALA A 392 6.41 27.80 -23.20
N PHE A 393 6.11 26.91 -22.25
CA PHE A 393 4.88 26.12 -22.27
C PHE A 393 3.65 27.02 -22.11
N GLY A 394 2.67 26.86 -23.02
CA GLY A 394 1.45 27.68 -23.04
C GLY A 394 1.60 29.07 -23.67
N GLN A 395 2.77 29.41 -24.22
CA GLN A 395 2.99 30.68 -24.92
C GLN A 395 2.59 30.60 -26.40
N PRO A 396 2.05 31.68 -27.00
CA PRO A 396 1.86 31.74 -28.45
C PRO A 396 3.21 31.67 -29.18
N ARG A 397 3.29 30.86 -30.24
CA ARG A 397 4.54 30.55 -30.98
C ARG A 397 5.65 29.97 -30.10
N GLN A 398 5.30 28.94 -29.34
CA GLN A 398 6.19 28.20 -28.45
C GLN A 398 7.55 27.86 -29.07
N ASP A 399 7.59 27.41 -30.32
CA ASP A 399 8.83 27.01 -31.00
C ASP A 399 9.81 28.18 -31.19
N ASP A 400 9.31 29.37 -31.55
CA ASP A 400 10.12 30.58 -31.74
C ASP A 400 10.71 31.06 -30.40
N LEU A 401 9.90 31.02 -29.33
CA LEU A 401 10.33 31.39 -27.98
C LEU A 401 11.36 30.40 -27.42
N LEU A 402 11.16 29.09 -27.64
CA LEU A 402 12.13 28.06 -27.28
C LEU A 402 13.47 28.29 -27.99
N ALA A 403 13.44 28.55 -29.31
CA ALA A 403 14.65 28.81 -30.08
C ALA A 403 15.42 30.03 -29.54
N HIS A 404 14.71 31.10 -29.16
CA HIS A 404 15.30 32.30 -28.58
C HIS A 404 15.88 32.06 -27.17
N LEU A 405 15.15 31.37 -26.29
CA LEU A 405 15.58 31.07 -24.92
C LEU A 405 16.76 30.09 -24.90
N VAL A 406 16.76 29.08 -25.76
CA VAL A 406 17.90 28.14 -25.90
C VAL A 406 19.17 28.88 -26.33
N ARG A 407 19.04 29.87 -27.22
CA ARG A 407 20.17 30.71 -27.65
C ARG A 407 20.75 31.52 -26.48
N LEU A 408 19.90 32.12 -25.65
CA LEU A 408 20.31 32.84 -24.43
C LEU A 408 20.98 31.92 -23.40
N VAL A 409 20.51 30.68 -23.25
CA VAL A 409 21.10 29.70 -22.32
C VAL A 409 22.43 29.14 -22.84
N GLY A 410 22.62 29.05 -24.16
CA GLY A 410 23.89 28.65 -24.80
C GLY A 410 25.03 29.65 -24.58
N ASP A 411 24.72 30.94 -24.40
CA ASP A 411 25.69 32.04 -24.32
C ASP A 411 26.15 32.38 -22.89
N GLY A 412 25.97 31.47 -21.92
CA GLY A 412 26.53 31.63 -20.56
C GLY A 412 25.58 32.24 -19.54
N PHE A 413 24.32 31.82 -19.57
CA PHE A 413 23.33 32.19 -18.56
C PHE A 413 23.69 31.60 -17.18
N ASP A 414 23.75 32.45 -16.15
CA ASP A 414 23.98 32.01 -14.77
C ASP A 414 22.71 31.36 -14.22
N ALA A 415 22.75 30.03 -14.06
CA ALA A 415 21.61 29.22 -13.63
C ALA A 415 21.36 29.28 -12.11
N SER A 416 22.23 29.96 -11.34
CA SER A 416 22.09 30.09 -9.89
C SER A 416 20.85 30.90 -9.46
N GLU A 417 20.38 31.83 -10.29
CA GLU A 417 19.13 32.58 -10.05
C GLU A 417 17.86 31.72 -10.16
N PHE A 418 17.96 30.52 -10.74
CA PHE A 418 16.85 29.59 -10.91
C PHE A 418 16.87 28.42 -9.92
N ASP A 419 17.80 28.37 -8.97
CA ASP A 419 17.86 27.30 -7.96
C ASP A 419 16.56 27.21 -7.13
N GLU A 420 15.81 28.32 -6.99
CA GLU A 420 14.47 28.33 -6.36
C GLU A 420 13.36 27.74 -7.24
N LEU A 421 13.55 27.71 -8.57
CA LEU A 421 12.63 27.12 -9.56
C LEU A 421 13.07 25.70 -9.99
N GLN A 422 14.26 25.27 -9.56
CA GLN A 422 14.82 23.96 -9.86
C GLN A 422 14.26 22.89 -8.91
N ILE A 423 13.89 21.75 -9.51
CA ILE A 423 13.54 20.56 -8.74
C ILE A 423 14.84 19.86 -8.32
N GLN A 424 15.04 19.69 -7.01
CA GLN A 424 16.15 18.92 -6.45
C GLN A 424 16.06 17.45 -6.88
N VAL A 425 16.93 17.04 -7.79
CA VAL A 425 17.19 15.63 -8.13
C VAL A 425 18.40 15.21 -7.30
N ALA A 426 18.18 14.37 -6.28
CA ALA A 426 19.26 13.88 -5.44
C ALA A 426 20.05 12.80 -6.19
N ALA A 427 21.36 12.97 -6.26
CA ALA A 427 22.28 11.92 -6.66
C ALA A 427 22.37 10.88 -5.54
N LEU A 428 22.16 9.60 -5.85
CA LEU A 428 22.64 8.55 -4.95
C LEU A 428 24.15 8.46 -5.13
N GLY A 429 24.89 9.09 -4.21
CA GLY A 429 26.27 8.72 -3.98
C GLY A 429 26.31 7.26 -3.57
N CYS A 430 27.13 6.46 -4.24
CA CYS A 430 27.43 5.10 -3.81
C CYS A 430 28.03 5.19 -2.39
N LEU A 431 27.24 4.93 -1.35
CA LEU A 431 27.73 4.66 -0.01
C LEU A 431 28.38 3.27 -0.01
N PHE A 432 29.50 3.14 -0.71
CA PHE A 432 30.53 2.22 -0.27
C PHE A 432 31.20 2.88 0.93
N SER A 433 30.65 2.61 2.11
CA SER A 433 31.35 2.82 3.37
C SER A 433 32.69 2.06 3.28
N LYS A 434 33.80 2.80 3.21
CA LYS A 434 35.15 2.33 3.53
C LYS A 434 35.27 2.06 5.04
N ARG A 435 34.45 1.16 5.58
CA ARG A 435 34.63 0.55 6.90
C ARG A 435 34.23 -0.92 6.84
N ALA A 436 35.05 -1.71 6.15
CA ALA A 436 35.15 -3.17 6.35
C ALA A 436 36.31 -3.73 5.51
N TYR A 437 37.48 -3.09 5.50
CA TYR A 437 38.72 -3.69 4.97
C TYR A 437 39.91 -3.02 5.63
N GLU A 438 40.06 -3.23 6.94
CA GLU A 438 41.33 -3.12 7.65
C GLU A 438 41.19 -3.89 8.98
N THR A 439 42.23 -4.63 9.33
CA THR A 439 42.37 -5.54 10.48
C THR A 439 41.59 -6.86 10.47
N GLN A 440 41.98 -7.76 9.57
CA GLN A 440 42.28 -9.14 9.97
C GLN A 440 43.47 -9.63 9.14
N GLN A 441 44.65 -9.14 9.50
CA GLN A 441 45.90 -9.82 9.15
C GLN A 441 45.90 -11.17 9.85
N CYS A 442 45.61 -12.22 9.10
CA CYS A 442 46.09 -13.56 9.42
C CYS A 442 47.62 -13.48 9.48
N ALA A 443 48.17 -13.50 10.69
CA ALA A 443 49.57 -13.77 10.91
C ALA A 443 49.88 -15.22 10.49
N PRO A 444 50.94 -15.47 9.71
CA PRO A 444 51.38 -16.82 9.41
C PRO A 444 52.16 -17.34 10.61
N HIS A 445 51.51 -18.10 11.50
CA HIS A 445 52.24 -18.86 12.51
C HIS A 445 52.79 -20.14 11.87
N PHE A 446 54.08 -20.07 11.52
CA PHE A 446 54.96 -21.22 11.37
C PHE A 446 54.96 -22.03 12.69
N GLY A 447 54.31 -23.19 12.69
CA GLY A 447 54.37 -24.20 13.75
C GLY A 447 55.07 -25.45 13.22
N ARG A 448 56.29 -25.71 13.72
CA ARG A 448 57.13 -26.84 13.37
C ARG A 448 56.49 -28.16 13.83
N CYS A 449 56.41 -29.15 12.93
CA CYS A 449 56.46 -30.55 13.31
C CYS A 449 57.90 -30.92 13.69
N ARG A 450 58.13 -31.30 14.94
CA ARG A 450 59.15 -32.28 15.36
C ARG A 450 58.57 -33.14 16.48
N HIS A 451 58.47 -34.43 16.16
CA HIS A 451 58.84 -35.59 16.95
C HIS A 451 58.88 -35.52 18.49
N GLU A 452 58.23 -36.56 19.06
CA GLU A 452 58.72 -37.50 20.08
C GLU A 452 57.99 -37.57 21.44
N ALA A 453 57.47 -38.80 21.64
CA ALA A 453 57.55 -39.65 22.83
C ALA A 453 56.67 -39.33 24.05
N GLY A 454 55.91 -40.36 24.45
CA GLY A 454 55.17 -40.43 25.71
C GLY A 454 53.92 -41.27 25.56
#